data_AF-A0A316NFD7-F1
#
_entry.id   AF-A0A316NFD7-F1
#
_cell.length_a   1.000
_cell.length_b   1.000
_cell.length_c   1.000
_cell.angle_alpha   90.00
_cell.angle_beta   90.00
_cell.angle_gamma   90.00
#
_symmetry.space_group_name_H-M   'P 1'
#
loop_
_entity.id
_entity.type
_entity.pdbx_description
1 polymer ?
#
loop_
_entity_poly.entity_id
_entity_poly.type
_entity_poly.pdbx_seq_one_letter_code
_entity_poly.pdbx_strand_id
1 'polypeptide(L)'
;MLENVEVFTQSSICIHGNKKVYFDPYQVPKDFHDADFILITHAHYDHFSVEDILKVKKDDTVFVAPMDVIEKVQTIFSSNQMYAVEPNQTLEIENLSIHTVPAYNVAKPYHPQAASWVGYVIRLDGVTYYDAGDTDALKENESISCDVAFVPIGGTFTMDWKEASQFVNCLHPKMVVPIHYGSIVGSKEDEVHFLKQLDSDIVSVIKL
;
A
#
# COMPACT_ATOMS: atom_id res chain seq x y z
N MET A 1 8.59 15.69 -7.73
CA MET A 1 7.31 14.95 -7.61
C MET A 1 7.50 13.62 -8.31
N LEU A 2 6.94 12.55 -7.75
CA LEU A 2 6.84 11.26 -8.45
C LEU A 2 5.80 11.44 -9.56
N GLU A 3 6.25 11.69 -10.80
CA GLU A 3 5.35 11.99 -11.92
C GLU A 3 4.44 10.82 -12.30
N ASN A 4 4.84 9.61 -11.92
CA ASN A 4 4.16 8.37 -12.27
C ASN A 4 3.37 7.77 -11.09
N VAL A 5 3.23 8.48 -9.98
CA VAL A 5 2.49 8.01 -8.80
C VAL A 5 1.40 9.02 -8.47
N GLU A 6 0.16 8.53 -8.41
CA GLU A 6 -1.00 9.27 -7.95
C GLU A 6 -1.46 8.69 -6.60
N VAL A 7 -1.67 9.53 -5.60
CA VAL A 7 -2.24 9.11 -4.31
C VAL A 7 -3.56 9.82 -4.13
N PHE A 8 -4.66 9.07 -4.16
CA PHE A 8 -6.01 9.64 -4.14
C PHE A 8 -6.41 10.11 -2.75
N THR A 9 -6.38 9.21 -1.77
CA THR A 9 -6.65 9.46 -0.36
C THR A 9 -6.13 8.29 0.46
N GLN A 10 -5.94 8.46 1.78
CA GLN A 10 -5.53 7.38 2.68
C GLN A 10 -4.36 6.55 2.12
N SER A 11 -4.59 5.28 1.81
CA SER A 11 -3.62 4.35 1.22
C SER A 11 -3.94 3.97 -0.24
N SER A 12 -4.90 4.67 -0.85
CA SER A 12 -5.33 4.48 -2.24
C SER A 12 -4.30 5.10 -3.19
N ILE A 13 -3.51 4.26 -3.85
CA ILE A 13 -2.36 4.65 -4.68
C ILE A 13 -2.53 4.07 -6.08
N CYS A 14 -2.16 4.82 -7.10
CA CYS A 14 -2.00 4.33 -8.47
C CYS A 14 -0.58 4.61 -8.95
N ILE A 15 0.08 3.58 -9.46
CA ILE A 15 1.39 3.68 -10.10
C ILE A 15 1.21 3.46 -11.60
N HIS A 16 1.74 4.42 -12.35
CA HIS A 16 1.73 4.46 -13.80
C HIS A 16 3.08 3.98 -14.34
N GLY A 17 3.03 3.12 -15.35
CA GLY A 17 4.22 2.56 -16.01
C GLY A 17 3.83 1.84 -17.29
N ASN A 18 4.59 0.79 -17.64
CA ASN A 18 4.20 -0.17 -18.68
C ASN A 18 2.92 -0.96 -18.33
N LYS A 19 2.59 -0.99 -17.03
CA LYS A 19 1.35 -1.50 -16.43
C LYS A 19 0.83 -0.47 -15.44
N LYS A 20 -0.48 -0.47 -15.22
CA LYS A 20 -1.14 0.37 -14.23
C LYS A 20 -1.50 -0.44 -12.99
N VAL A 21 -0.87 -0.12 -11.87
CA VAL A 21 -1.02 -0.86 -10.61
C VAL A 21 -1.73 0.02 -9.59
N TYR A 22 -2.89 -0.44 -9.14
CA TYR A 22 -3.63 0.18 -8.06
C TYR A 22 -3.41 -0.57 -6.76
N PHE A 23 -3.14 0.16 -5.68
CA PHE A 23 -3.16 -0.34 -4.31
C PHE A 23 -4.40 0.21 -3.63
N ASP A 24 -5.13 -0.68 -2.94
CA ASP A 24 -6.22 -0.33 -2.03
C ASP A 24 -7.18 0.76 -2.55
N PRO A 25 -7.86 0.57 -3.72
CA PRO A 25 -8.73 1.59 -4.30
C PRO A 25 -9.80 2.07 -3.30
N TYR A 26 -9.72 3.33 -2.92
CA TYR A 26 -10.65 4.00 -2.02
C TYR A 26 -10.82 5.48 -2.38
N GLN A 27 -12.08 5.94 -2.39
CA GLN A 27 -12.51 7.28 -2.84
C GLN A 27 -11.86 7.72 -4.16
N VAL A 28 -11.86 6.83 -5.14
CA VAL A 28 -11.30 7.12 -6.47
C VAL A 28 -12.17 8.20 -7.13
N PRO A 29 -11.58 9.28 -7.66
CA PRO A 29 -12.31 10.51 -7.99
C PRO A 29 -13.23 10.40 -9.21
N LYS A 30 -13.03 9.39 -10.05
CA LYS A 30 -13.81 9.14 -11.26
C LYS A 30 -13.62 7.70 -11.74
N ASP A 31 -14.40 7.33 -12.74
CA ASP A 31 -14.32 6.03 -13.41
C ASP A 31 -13.15 6.05 -14.41
N PHE A 32 -12.15 5.21 -14.18
CA PHE A 32 -10.94 5.09 -14.99
C PHE A 32 -10.91 3.81 -15.86
N HIS A 33 -11.34 2.67 -15.31
CA HIS A 33 -11.37 1.36 -15.99
C HIS A 33 -10.06 0.96 -16.70
N ASP A 34 -8.91 1.26 -16.10
CA ASP A 34 -7.60 1.07 -16.71
C ASP A 34 -6.59 0.34 -15.81
N ALA A 35 -7.06 -0.27 -14.71
CA ALA A 35 -6.22 -1.08 -13.84
C ALA A 35 -5.81 -2.39 -14.52
N ASP A 36 -4.49 -2.56 -14.75
CA ASP A 36 -3.95 -3.87 -15.10
C ASP A 36 -3.87 -4.76 -13.86
N PHE A 37 -3.44 -4.19 -12.73
CA PHE A 37 -3.36 -4.85 -11.45
C PHE A 37 -4.11 -4.08 -10.36
N ILE A 38 -4.79 -4.81 -9.50
CA ILE A 38 -5.32 -4.31 -8.22
C ILE A 38 -4.73 -5.17 -7.11
N LEU A 39 -3.87 -4.56 -6.30
CA LEU A 39 -3.26 -5.15 -5.11
C LEU A 39 -4.03 -4.66 -3.89
N ILE A 40 -4.50 -5.58 -3.05
CA ILE A 40 -5.31 -5.22 -1.88
C ILE A 40 -4.65 -5.78 -0.63
N THR A 41 -4.23 -4.90 0.28
CA THR A 41 -3.43 -5.25 1.46
C THR A 41 -4.23 -6.04 2.49
N HIS A 42 -5.49 -5.65 2.69
CA HIS A 42 -6.40 -6.27 3.66
C HIS A 42 -7.87 -5.89 3.44
N ALA A 43 -8.76 -6.46 4.26
CA ALA A 43 -10.19 -6.47 3.99
C ALA A 43 -11.02 -5.34 4.64
N HIS A 44 -10.40 -4.34 5.26
CA HIS A 44 -11.11 -3.20 5.82
C HIS A 44 -11.67 -2.28 4.73
N TYR A 45 -12.71 -1.52 5.07
CA TYR A 45 -13.50 -0.78 4.09
C TYR A 45 -12.73 0.33 3.35
N ASP A 46 -11.76 0.96 4.01
CA ASP A 46 -10.89 2.00 3.45
C ASP A 46 -9.75 1.46 2.58
N HIS A 47 -9.70 0.13 2.38
CA HIS A 47 -8.75 -0.57 1.51
C HIS A 47 -9.45 -1.50 0.50
N PHE A 48 -10.56 -2.11 0.91
CA PHE A 48 -11.44 -2.95 0.10
C PHE A 48 -12.80 -2.26 -0.12
N SER A 49 -12.83 -1.26 -1.00
CA SER A 49 -14.06 -0.60 -1.44
C SER A 49 -14.53 -1.16 -2.78
N VAL A 50 -15.61 -1.93 -2.76
CA VAL A 50 -16.20 -2.53 -3.98
C VAL A 50 -16.60 -1.46 -5.00
N GLU A 51 -17.11 -0.32 -4.53
CA GLU A 51 -17.47 0.80 -5.39
C GLU A 51 -16.24 1.36 -6.12
N ASP A 52 -15.14 1.58 -5.41
CA ASP A 52 -13.93 2.17 -6.00
C ASP A 52 -13.14 1.16 -6.83
N ILE A 53 -13.16 -0.12 -6.47
CA ILE A 53 -12.64 -1.21 -7.31
C ILE A 53 -13.37 -1.21 -8.66
N LEU A 54 -14.70 -1.07 -8.69
CA LEU A 54 -15.47 -1.00 -9.93
C LEU A 54 -15.07 0.20 -10.81
N LYS A 55 -14.67 1.33 -10.22
CA LYS A 55 -14.23 2.53 -10.97
C LYS A 55 -12.93 2.30 -11.73
N VAL A 56 -12.05 1.43 -11.25
CA VAL A 56 -10.71 1.24 -11.85
C VAL A 56 -10.56 -0.09 -12.60
N LYS A 57 -11.35 -1.10 -12.22
CA LYS A 57 -11.32 -2.43 -12.80
C LYS A 57 -11.80 -2.45 -14.26
N LYS A 58 -11.16 -3.30 -15.06
CA LYS A 58 -11.57 -3.78 -16.39
C LYS A 58 -11.68 -5.32 -16.41
N ASP A 59 -12.00 -5.90 -17.56
CA ASP A 59 -12.30 -7.33 -17.67
C ASP A 59 -11.07 -8.23 -17.43
N ASP A 60 -9.90 -7.77 -17.87
CA ASP A 60 -8.61 -8.47 -17.74
C ASP A 60 -7.79 -8.02 -16.52
N THR A 61 -8.34 -7.19 -15.63
CA THR A 61 -7.64 -6.79 -14.40
C THR A 61 -7.27 -8.02 -13.56
N VAL A 62 -6.03 -8.05 -13.08
CA VAL A 62 -5.51 -9.07 -12.17
C VAL A 62 -5.62 -8.60 -10.73
N PHE A 63 -6.23 -9.41 -9.86
CA PHE A 63 -6.27 -9.18 -8.42
C PHE A 63 -5.18 -9.96 -7.71
N VAL A 64 -4.49 -9.31 -6.77
CA VAL A 64 -3.53 -9.95 -5.86
C VAL A 64 -3.83 -9.50 -4.44
N ALA A 65 -4.26 -10.41 -3.56
CA ALA A 65 -4.73 -10.04 -2.23
C ALA A 65 -4.66 -11.23 -1.25
N PRO A 66 -4.72 -11.01 0.08
CA PRO A 66 -4.92 -12.08 1.04
C PRO A 66 -6.17 -12.93 0.76
N MET A 67 -6.18 -14.18 1.24
CA MET A 67 -7.24 -15.14 0.94
C MET A 67 -8.65 -14.63 1.32
N ASP A 68 -8.80 -13.99 2.49
CA ASP A 68 -10.07 -13.44 2.96
C ASP A 68 -10.61 -12.32 2.06
N VAL A 69 -9.72 -11.54 1.44
CA VAL A 69 -10.07 -10.56 0.41
C VAL A 69 -10.44 -11.26 -0.90
N ILE A 70 -9.64 -12.22 -1.36
CA ILE A 70 -9.93 -12.96 -2.60
C ILE A 70 -11.29 -13.66 -2.53
N GLU A 71 -11.63 -14.28 -1.41
CA GLU A 71 -12.96 -14.88 -1.21
C GLU A 71 -14.08 -13.85 -1.42
N LYS A 72 -13.95 -12.64 -0.86
CA LYS A 72 -14.91 -11.55 -1.08
C LYS A 72 -14.95 -11.13 -2.54
N VAL A 73 -13.78 -10.91 -3.16
CA VAL A 73 -13.65 -10.54 -4.58
C VAL A 73 -14.37 -11.56 -5.46
N GLN A 74 -14.16 -12.87 -5.23
CA GLN A 74 -14.80 -13.95 -6.00
C GLN A 74 -16.32 -13.99 -5.91
N THR A 75 -16.90 -13.54 -4.79
CA THR A 75 -18.37 -13.44 -4.67
C THR A 75 -18.97 -12.32 -5.50
N ILE A 76 -18.17 -11.33 -5.90
CA ILE A 76 -18.61 -10.10 -6.57
C ILE A 76 -18.18 -10.10 -8.05
N PHE A 77 -16.95 -10.55 -8.33
CA PHE A 77 -16.33 -10.59 -9.65
C PHE A 77 -15.94 -12.03 -9.97
N SER A 78 -16.40 -12.56 -11.09
CA SER A 78 -16.28 -13.99 -11.39
C SER A 78 -15.37 -14.32 -12.59
N SER A 79 -14.94 -13.31 -13.36
CA SER A 79 -14.16 -13.50 -14.60
C SER A 79 -12.70 -13.06 -14.52
N ASN A 80 -12.31 -12.33 -13.47
CA ASN A 80 -10.96 -11.79 -13.34
C ASN A 80 -9.96 -12.84 -12.84
N GLN A 81 -8.70 -12.67 -13.23
CA GLN A 81 -7.61 -13.46 -12.66
C GLN A 81 -7.34 -12.99 -11.23
N MET A 82 -7.12 -13.95 -10.34
CA MET A 82 -7.01 -13.70 -8.90
C MET A 82 -5.91 -14.57 -8.30
N TYR A 83 -5.04 -13.95 -7.52
CA TYR A 83 -3.93 -14.60 -6.84
C TYR A 83 -4.07 -14.33 -5.34
N ALA A 84 -4.38 -15.38 -4.58
CA ALA A 84 -4.33 -15.33 -3.13
C ALA A 84 -2.87 -15.36 -2.66
N VAL A 85 -2.55 -14.50 -1.70
CA VAL A 85 -1.19 -14.37 -1.15
C VAL A 85 -1.16 -14.43 0.37
N GLU A 86 -0.02 -14.82 0.90
CA GLU A 86 0.33 -14.76 2.32
C GLU A 86 1.64 -13.97 2.48
N PRO A 87 2.02 -13.54 3.70
CA PRO A 87 3.31 -12.90 3.92
C PRO A 87 4.51 -13.74 3.45
N ASN A 88 5.55 -13.06 2.97
CA ASN A 88 6.82 -13.64 2.53
C ASN A 88 6.72 -14.54 1.29
N GLN A 89 5.80 -14.23 0.37
CA GLN A 89 5.66 -14.92 -0.91
C GLN A 89 6.19 -14.02 -2.05
N THR A 90 6.65 -14.65 -3.13
CA THR A 90 7.09 -13.96 -4.34
C THR A 90 6.36 -14.52 -5.56
N LEU A 91 5.84 -13.63 -6.39
CA LEU A 91 5.13 -13.93 -7.62
C LEU A 91 5.71 -13.11 -8.76
N GLU A 92 5.67 -13.68 -9.97
CA GLU A 92 5.96 -13.00 -11.22
C GLU A 92 4.72 -13.13 -12.10
N ILE A 93 4.01 -12.03 -12.33
CA ILE A 93 2.74 -12.02 -13.05
C ILE A 93 2.81 -10.96 -14.15
N GLU A 94 2.70 -11.35 -15.42
CA GLU A 94 2.76 -10.43 -16.56
C GLU A 94 3.94 -9.43 -16.56
N ASN A 95 5.12 -9.85 -16.08
CA ASN A 95 6.32 -9.04 -15.88
C ASN A 95 6.26 -8.02 -14.74
N LEU A 96 5.28 -8.13 -13.85
CA LEU A 96 5.27 -7.48 -12.54
C LEU A 96 5.83 -8.47 -11.50
N SER A 97 6.96 -8.10 -10.90
CA SER A 97 7.52 -8.81 -9.75
C SER A 97 6.83 -8.32 -8.49
N ILE A 98 6.29 -9.23 -7.70
CA ILE A 98 5.55 -8.93 -6.46
C ILE A 98 6.15 -9.78 -5.35
N HIS A 99 6.56 -9.14 -4.26
CA HIS A 99 6.93 -9.78 -3.02
C HIS A 99 6.04 -9.26 -1.90
N THR A 100 5.41 -10.17 -1.14
CA THR A 100 4.55 -9.80 -0.01
C THR A 100 5.34 -9.82 1.29
N VAL A 101 5.02 -8.88 2.18
CA VAL A 101 5.63 -8.77 3.52
C VAL A 101 4.52 -8.74 4.57
N PRO A 102 4.78 -9.16 5.81
CA PRO A 102 3.76 -9.12 6.86
C PRO A 102 3.35 -7.68 7.18
N ALA A 103 2.05 -7.46 7.41
CA ALA A 103 1.48 -6.20 7.88
C ALA A 103 0.56 -6.47 9.08
N TYR A 104 0.99 -6.06 10.28
CA TYR A 104 0.23 -6.30 11.50
C TYR A 104 0.53 -5.28 12.61
N ASN A 105 -0.36 -5.21 13.60
CA ASN A 105 -0.11 -4.49 14.84
C ASN A 105 0.47 -5.41 15.91
N VAL A 106 1.44 -4.91 16.67
CA VAL A 106 2.09 -5.69 17.75
C VAL A 106 1.20 -5.71 19.00
N ALA A 107 0.65 -4.56 19.38
CA ALA A 107 -0.13 -4.40 20.61
C ALA A 107 -1.57 -3.93 20.37
N LYS A 108 -1.88 -3.42 19.16
CA LYS A 108 -3.21 -2.94 18.80
C LYS A 108 -4.04 -4.11 18.23
N PRO A 109 -5.37 -4.11 18.42
CA PRO A 109 -6.21 -5.23 17.98
C PRO A 109 -6.68 -5.13 16.52
N TYR A 110 -6.30 -4.08 15.78
CA TYR A 110 -6.90 -3.73 14.49
C TYR A 110 -6.36 -4.58 13.33
N HIS A 111 -5.07 -4.89 13.34
CA HIS A 111 -4.41 -5.80 12.41
C HIS A 111 -3.76 -6.96 13.17
N PRO A 112 -4.52 -8.01 13.54
CA PRO A 112 -3.94 -9.16 14.20
C PRO A 112 -3.03 -9.94 13.24
N GLN A 113 -1.84 -10.35 13.70
CA GLN A 113 -0.90 -11.14 12.90
C GLN A 113 -1.52 -12.43 12.32
N ALA A 114 -2.49 -13.03 13.02
CA ALA A 114 -3.19 -14.24 12.58
C ALA A 114 -4.09 -14.03 11.35
N ALA A 115 -4.38 -12.78 10.96
CA ALA A 115 -5.12 -12.47 9.74
C ALA A 115 -4.25 -12.63 8.47
N SER A 116 -2.92 -12.73 8.62
CA SER A 116 -1.98 -12.90 7.49
C SER A 116 -2.13 -11.82 6.41
N TRP A 117 -2.48 -10.60 6.80
CA TRP A 117 -2.52 -9.44 5.90
C TRP A 117 -1.11 -8.99 5.52
N VAL A 118 -1.02 -8.28 4.40
CA VAL A 118 0.25 -8.09 3.69
C VAL A 118 0.50 -6.63 3.31
N GLY A 119 1.77 -6.25 3.32
CA GLY A 119 2.28 -5.17 2.47
C GLY A 119 2.87 -5.75 1.18
N TYR A 120 3.21 -4.88 0.24
CA TYR A 120 3.72 -5.27 -1.08
C TYR A 120 5.02 -4.55 -1.43
N VAL A 121 6.01 -5.32 -1.86
CA VAL A 121 7.19 -4.83 -2.55
C VAL A 121 7.07 -5.23 -4.01
N ILE A 122 6.90 -4.26 -4.91
CA ILE A 122 6.77 -4.53 -6.34
C ILE A 122 7.93 -3.93 -7.13
N ARG A 123 8.28 -4.54 -8.25
CA ARG A 123 9.21 -3.96 -9.22
C ARG A 123 8.52 -3.68 -10.54
N LEU A 124 8.47 -2.40 -10.91
CA LEU A 124 7.83 -1.91 -12.13
C LEU A 124 8.75 -0.91 -12.83
N ASP A 125 9.00 -1.11 -14.12
CA ASP A 125 9.86 -0.25 -14.95
C ASP A 125 11.24 0.06 -14.34
N GLY A 126 11.80 -0.94 -13.64
CA GLY A 126 13.12 -0.84 -13.01
C GLY A 126 13.14 -0.15 -11.65
N VAL A 127 12.00 0.35 -11.16
CA VAL A 127 11.84 0.98 -9.83
C VAL A 127 11.20 -0.02 -8.87
N THR A 128 11.73 -0.09 -7.65
CA THR A 128 11.14 -0.91 -6.58
C THR A 128 10.29 -0.04 -5.65
N TYR A 129 9.00 -0.36 -5.56
CA TYR A 129 8.03 0.32 -4.69
C TYR A 129 7.70 -0.58 -3.51
N TYR A 130 7.59 0.00 -2.32
CA TYR A 130 7.11 -0.67 -1.12
C TYR A 130 5.84 0.03 -0.63
N ASP A 131 4.72 -0.68 -0.63
CA ASP A 131 3.51 -0.31 0.10
C ASP A 131 3.44 -1.10 1.40
N ALA A 132 3.48 -0.41 2.53
CA ALA A 132 3.47 -1.03 3.84
C ALA A 132 2.12 -1.64 4.23
N GLY A 133 1.03 -1.21 3.58
CA GLY A 133 -0.31 -1.43 4.09
C GLY A 133 -0.50 -0.82 5.49
N ASP A 134 -1.55 -1.25 6.18
CA ASP A 134 -1.78 -0.85 7.56
C ASP A 134 -0.95 -1.74 8.51
N THR A 135 0.08 -1.16 9.14
CA THR A 135 0.98 -1.92 10.02
C THR A 135 1.62 -1.04 11.07
N ASP A 136 2.07 -1.67 12.18
CA ASP A 136 3.07 -1.07 13.06
C ASP A 136 4.48 -1.21 12.43
N ALA A 137 5.49 -0.52 12.97
CA ALA A 137 6.88 -0.65 12.53
C ALA A 137 7.46 -2.02 12.92
N LEU A 138 7.43 -2.97 11.99
CA LEU A 138 7.88 -4.34 12.23
C LEU A 138 9.38 -4.49 11.97
N LYS A 139 10.11 -5.05 12.94
CA LYS A 139 11.55 -5.31 12.81
C LYS A 139 11.91 -6.21 11.64
N GLU A 140 11.06 -7.17 11.31
CA GLU A 140 11.27 -8.06 10.16
C GLU A 140 11.20 -7.32 8.81
N ASN A 141 10.50 -6.18 8.76
CA ASN A 141 10.38 -5.34 7.57
C ASN A 141 11.47 -4.27 7.46
N GLU A 142 12.27 -4.01 8.50
CA GLU A 142 13.34 -2.99 8.48
C GLU A 142 14.44 -3.28 7.44
N SER A 143 14.51 -4.50 6.91
CA SER A 143 15.48 -4.93 5.90
C SER A 143 14.98 -4.81 4.45
N ILE A 144 13.75 -4.33 4.23
CA ILE A 144 13.18 -4.15 2.89
C ILE A 144 14.00 -3.09 2.13
N SER A 145 14.46 -3.45 0.92
CA SER A 145 15.13 -2.52 0.01
C SER A 145 14.14 -2.01 -1.03
N CYS A 146 13.91 -0.70 -1.07
CA CYS A 146 13.02 -0.05 -2.04
C CYS A 146 13.54 1.32 -2.49
N ASP A 147 13.09 1.79 -3.65
CA ASP A 147 13.34 3.15 -4.12
C ASP A 147 12.31 4.12 -3.58
N VAL A 148 11.04 3.70 -3.53
CA VAL A 148 9.90 4.49 -3.06
C VAL A 148 9.14 3.70 -2.01
N ALA A 149 8.89 4.30 -0.85
CA ALA A 149 8.08 3.71 0.21
C ALA A 149 6.79 4.51 0.45
N PHE A 150 5.67 3.80 0.59
CA PHE A 150 4.39 4.32 1.07
C PHE A 150 4.17 3.81 2.49
N VAL A 151 4.19 4.72 3.47
CA VAL A 151 4.23 4.34 4.90
C VAL A 151 3.14 5.06 5.68
N PRO A 152 2.28 4.34 6.43
CA PRO A 152 1.24 4.96 7.22
C PRO A 152 1.81 5.75 8.39
N ILE A 153 1.20 6.87 8.74
CA ILE A 153 1.65 7.73 9.86
C ILE A 153 0.53 8.10 10.84
N GLY A 154 -0.62 7.43 10.77
CA GLY A 154 -1.85 7.80 11.46
C GLY A 154 -1.94 7.43 12.94
N GLY A 155 -1.09 6.53 13.44
CA GLY A 155 -0.90 6.18 14.86
C GLY A 155 -2.02 5.38 15.54
N THR A 156 -3.28 5.65 15.23
CA THR A 156 -4.42 5.00 15.90
C THR A 156 -4.57 3.53 15.47
N PHE A 157 -4.56 3.29 14.16
CA PHE A 157 -4.72 1.94 13.56
C PHE A 157 -3.39 1.37 13.04
N THR A 158 -2.42 2.24 12.80
CA THR A 158 -1.11 1.96 12.19
C THR A 158 0.00 2.57 13.05
N MET A 159 1.27 2.42 12.67
CA MET A 159 2.38 3.13 13.32
C MET A 159 2.11 4.65 13.40
N ASP A 160 2.59 5.28 14.47
CA ASP A 160 2.53 6.75 14.57
C ASP A 160 3.64 7.42 13.74
N TRP A 161 3.56 8.75 13.56
CA TRP A 161 4.55 9.50 12.78
C TRP A 161 5.99 9.33 13.30
N LYS A 162 6.18 9.07 14.60
CA LYS A 162 7.50 8.92 15.21
C LYS A 162 8.06 7.54 14.89
N GLU A 163 7.29 6.49 15.13
CA GLU A 163 7.59 5.11 14.74
C GLU A 163 7.87 5.02 13.24
N ALA A 164 7.02 5.65 12.41
CA ALA A 164 7.17 5.69 10.97
C ALA A 164 8.48 6.36 10.52
N SER A 165 8.85 7.50 11.11
CA SER A 165 10.10 8.18 10.74
C SER A 165 11.34 7.34 11.06
N GLN A 166 11.35 6.65 12.21
CA GLN A 166 12.43 5.74 12.58
C GLN A 166 12.50 4.54 11.64
N PHE A 167 11.36 3.95 11.33
CA PHE A 167 11.25 2.84 10.40
C PHE A 167 11.75 3.23 9.00
N VAL A 168 11.34 4.38 8.48
CA VAL A 168 11.77 4.89 7.17
C VAL A 168 13.27 5.19 7.15
N ASN A 169 13.86 5.73 8.22
CA ASN A 169 15.31 5.92 8.28
C ASN A 169 16.07 4.58 8.29
N CYS A 170 15.50 3.51 8.84
CA CYS A 170 16.05 2.15 8.74
C CYS A 170 15.97 1.60 7.31
N LEU A 171 14.82 1.76 6.64
CA LEU A 171 14.61 1.34 5.25
C LEU A 171 15.50 2.11 4.27
N HIS A 172 15.71 3.40 4.55
CA HIS A 172 16.48 4.34 3.77
C HIS A 172 16.11 4.37 2.26
N PRO A 173 14.82 4.55 1.90
CA PRO A 173 14.42 4.65 0.50
C PRO A 173 14.88 5.99 -0.09
N LYS A 174 14.98 6.07 -1.41
CA LYS A 174 15.26 7.36 -2.09
C LYS A 174 14.12 8.35 -1.87
N MET A 175 12.89 7.85 -1.89
CA MET A 175 11.68 8.64 -1.70
C MET A 175 10.70 7.99 -0.73
N VAL A 176 9.99 8.81 0.04
CA VAL A 176 8.92 8.35 0.92
C VAL A 176 7.66 9.20 0.75
N VAL A 177 6.52 8.52 0.71
CA VAL A 177 5.19 9.11 0.65
C VAL A 177 4.44 8.71 1.92
N PRO A 178 4.22 9.63 2.88
CA PRO A 178 3.39 9.30 4.03
C PRO A 178 1.94 9.05 3.57
N ILE A 179 1.29 8.02 4.11
CA ILE A 179 -0.09 7.63 3.82
C ILE A 179 -0.90 7.45 5.10
N HIS A 180 -2.21 7.17 4.98
CA HIS A 180 -3.10 6.88 6.11
C HIS A 180 -3.13 7.96 7.21
N TYR A 181 -3.22 9.23 6.81
CA TYR A 181 -3.44 10.37 7.72
C TYR A 181 -4.29 11.47 7.06
N GLY A 182 -4.92 12.31 7.88
CA GLY A 182 -5.59 13.55 7.45
C GLY A 182 -7.03 13.41 6.95
N SER A 183 -7.54 12.18 6.72
CA SER A 183 -8.95 11.95 6.39
C SER A 183 -9.71 11.25 7.51
N ILE A 184 -9.32 10.03 7.88
CA ILE A 184 -10.02 9.23 8.90
C ILE A 184 -9.32 9.34 10.27
N VAL A 185 -7.99 9.32 10.27
CA VAL A 185 -7.11 9.38 11.44
C VAL A 185 -5.89 10.25 11.14
N GLY A 186 -5.11 10.58 12.18
CA GLY A 186 -3.96 11.45 12.06
C GLY A 186 -4.33 12.88 11.63
N SER A 187 -3.31 13.73 11.56
CA SER A 187 -3.44 15.16 11.33
C SER A 187 -2.34 15.66 10.38
N LYS A 188 -2.49 16.89 9.87
CA LYS A 188 -1.44 17.50 9.05
C LYS A 188 -0.19 17.81 9.88
N GLU A 189 -0.36 18.02 11.18
CA GLU A 189 0.75 18.16 12.14
C GLU A 189 1.62 16.90 12.21
N ASP A 190 1.01 15.71 12.14
CA ASP A 190 1.75 14.44 12.14
C ASP A 190 2.69 14.33 10.93
N GLU A 191 2.24 14.75 9.74
CA GLU A 191 3.09 14.86 8.55
C GLU A 191 4.26 15.82 8.80
N VAL A 192 4.01 17.00 9.35
CA VAL A 192 5.07 17.98 9.64
C VAL A 192 6.10 17.40 10.63
N HIS A 193 5.66 16.63 11.62
CA HIS A 193 6.53 15.98 12.58
C HIS A 193 7.32 14.82 11.98
N PHE A 194 6.66 13.96 11.19
CA PHE A 194 7.29 12.89 10.41
C PHE A 194 8.43 13.44 9.54
N LEU A 195 8.14 14.46 8.72
CA LEU A 195 9.11 15.08 7.80
C LEU A 195 10.35 15.63 8.49
N LYS A 196 10.19 16.19 9.70
CA LYS A 196 11.31 16.76 10.47
C LYS A 196 12.27 15.71 11.04
N GLN A 197 11.86 14.44 11.09
CA GLN A 197 12.65 13.35 11.67
C GLN A 197 13.31 12.45 10.62
N LEU A 198 13.03 12.68 9.33
CA LEU A 198 13.68 11.94 8.26
C LEU A 198 15.15 12.35 8.09
N ASP A 199 15.97 11.38 7.71
CA ASP A 199 17.35 11.63 7.28
C ASP A 199 17.38 12.54 6.04
N SER A 200 18.38 13.42 5.97
CA SER A 200 18.39 14.56 5.05
C SER A 200 18.45 14.21 3.55
N ASP A 201 18.85 12.99 3.22
CA ASP A 201 18.96 12.45 1.87
C ASP A 201 17.71 11.68 1.41
N ILE A 202 16.76 11.42 2.32
CA ILE A 202 15.46 10.84 2.00
C ILE A 202 14.52 11.95 1.50
N VAL A 203 14.07 11.84 0.25
CA VAL A 203 13.16 12.83 -0.34
C VAL A 203 11.72 12.48 0.00
N SER A 204 11.05 13.30 0.80
CA SER A 204 9.61 13.11 1.02
C SER A 204 8.74 13.82 -0.01
N VAL A 205 7.68 13.15 -0.47
CA VAL A 205 6.67 13.70 -1.37
C VAL A 205 5.41 13.99 -0.57
N ILE A 206 5.07 15.28 -0.47
CA ILE A 206 3.91 15.76 0.27
C ILE A 206 2.66 15.62 -0.61
N LYS A 207 1.56 15.10 -0.05
CA LYS A 207 0.23 15.17 -0.67
C LYS A 207 -0.24 16.63 -0.66
N LEU A 208 -0.52 17.19 -1.85
CA LEU A 208 -1.12 18.51 -2.00
C LEU A 208 -2.59 18.49 -1.56
#